data_AF-A0A7R6V8E0-F1
#
_entry.id   AF-A0A7R6V8E0-F1
#
_cell.length_a   1.000
_cell.length_b   1.000
_cell.length_c   1.000
_cell.angle_alpha   90.00
_cell.angle_beta   90.00
_cell.angle_gamma   90.00
#
_symmetry.space_group_name_H-M   'P 1'
#
loop_
_entity.id
_entity.type
_entity.pdbx_description
1 polymer ?
#
loop_
_entity_poly.entity_id
_entity_poly.type
_entity_poly.pdbx_seq_one_letter_code
_entity_poly.pdbx_strand_id
1 'polypeptide(L)' 'MDLKEIKKLHEKCQEGECDLYSFLEEALPELSIEERLQVMAEILNDFLEEYEYDIEDKLKREAYSITKFFPKK' A
#
# COMPACT_ATOMS: atom_id res chain seq x y z
N MET A 1 -4.42 11.73 -6.25
CA MET A 1 -5.20 12.17 -5.07
C MET A 1 -4.62 13.47 -4.55
N ASP A 2 -5.29 14.13 -3.60
CA ASP A 2 -4.65 15.23 -2.86
C ASP A 2 -3.60 14.65 -1.88
N LEU A 3 -2.47 15.34 -1.69
CA LEU A 3 -1.37 14.95 -0.80
C LEU A 3 -1.87 14.71 0.65
N LYS A 4 -2.93 15.42 1.04
CA LYS A 4 -3.61 15.23 2.34
C LYS A 4 -4.31 13.89 2.48
N GLU A 5 -4.80 13.31 1.38
CA GLU A 5 -5.49 12.02 1.39
C GLU A 5 -4.48 10.88 1.47
N ILE A 6 -3.38 10.98 0.72
CA ILE A 6 -2.25 10.02 0.75
C ILE A 6 -1.70 9.90 2.16
N LYS A 7 -1.42 11.04 2.82
CA LYS A 7 -0.91 11.04 4.19
C LYS A 7 -1.87 10.38 5.17
N LYS A 8 -3.18 10.61 5.04
CA LYS A 8 -4.20 9.96 5.88
C LYS A 8 -4.28 8.46 5.65
N LEU A 9 -4.14 8.00 4.40
CA LEU A 9 -4.11 6.58 4.07
C LEU A 9 -2.87 5.91 4.67
N HIS A 10 -1.72 6.56 4.54
CA HIS A 10 -0.48 6.13 5.18
C HIS A 10 -0.61 6.04 6.71
N GLU A 11 -1.06 7.11 7.38
CA GLU A 11 -1.25 7.12 8.84
C GLU A 11 -2.18 6.00 9.31
N LYS A 12 -3.30 5.77 8.61
CA LYS A 12 -4.21 4.65 8.91
C LYS A 12 -3.59 3.28 8.68
N CYS A 13 -2.76 3.14 7.63
CA CYS A 13 -2.04 1.90 7.37
C CYS A 13 -1.01 1.62 8.46
N GLN A 14 -0.34 2.64 9.00
CA GLN A 14 0.63 2.54 10.09
C GLN A 14 0.00 2.08 11.42
N GLU A 15 -1.27 2.41 11.65
CA GLU A 15 -2.03 1.92 12.82
C GLU A 15 -2.45 0.44 12.68
N GLY A 16 -2.41 -0.11 11.46
CA GLY A 16 -2.81 -1.47 11.15
C GLY A 16 -1.69 -2.49 11.33
N GLU A 17 -2.04 -3.76 11.11
CA GLU A 17 -1.07 -4.89 11.10
C GLU A 17 -0.98 -5.56 9.71
N CYS A 18 -1.65 -5.00 8.70
CA CYS A 18 -1.67 -5.53 7.34
C CYS A 18 -0.69 -4.79 6.42
N ASP A 19 -0.35 -5.42 5.28
CA ASP A 19 0.47 -4.79 4.27
C ASP A 19 -0.29 -3.67 3.55
N LEU A 20 0.47 -2.71 3.01
CA LEU A 20 -0.05 -1.52 2.34
C LEU A 20 -1.02 -1.85 1.21
N TYR A 21 -0.75 -2.89 0.41
CA TYR A 21 -1.64 -3.23 -0.69
C TYR A 21 -2.96 -3.82 -0.19
N SER A 22 -2.91 -4.75 0.77
CA SER A 22 -4.11 -5.32 1.39
C SER A 22 -4.94 -4.24 2.09
N PHE A 23 -4.30 -3.29 2.77
CA PHE A 23 -4.98 -2.12 3.33
C PHE A 23 -5.71 -1.31 2.25
N LEU A 24 -5.05 -1.01 1.13
CA LEU A 24 -5.65 -0.26 0.03
C LEU A 24 -6.79 -1.03 -0.65
N GLU A 25 -6.72 -2.36 -0.70
CA GLU A 25 -7.80 -3.22 -1.19
C GLU A 25 -9.06 -3.12 -0.32
N GLU A 26 -8.91 -2.99 1.00
CA GLU A 26 -10.04 -2.81 1.92
C GLU A 26 -10.52 -1.34 2.00
N ALA A 27 -9.59 -0.38 1.93
CA ALA A 27 -9.88 1.04 2.06
C ALA A 27 -10.46 1.66 0.78
N LEU A 28 -10.08 1.14 -0.38
CA LEU A 28 -10.45 1.64 -1.71
C LEU A 28 -10.90 0.47 -2.62
N PRO A 29 -11.92 -0.32 -2.24
CA PRO A 29 -12.34 -1.50 -2.98
C PRO A 29 -12.93 -1.17 -4.36
N GLU A 30 -13.40 0.06 -4.56
CA GLU A 30 -13.91 0.56 -5.84
C GLU A 30 -12.82 0.78 -6.89
N LEU A 31 -11.56 0.90 -6.49
CA LEU A 31 -10.44 1.11 -7.40
C LEU A 31 -9.99 -0.20 -8.04
N SER A 32 -9.62 -0.12 -9.31
CA SER A 32 -8.95 -1.21 -10.01
C SER A 32 -7.58 -1.52 -9.37
N ILE A 33 -7.02 -2.69 -9.69
CA ILE A 33 -5.68 -3.09 -9.22
C ILE A 33 -4.64 -2.05 -9.65
N GLU A 34 -4.71 -1.56 -10.88
CA GLU A 34 -3.78 -0.56 -11.42
C GLU A 34 -3.86 0.77 -10.68
N GLU A 35 -5.07 1.27 -10.41
CA GLU A 35 -5.26 2.48 -9.63
C GLU A 35 -4.76 2.31 -8.19
N ARG A 36 -5.01 1.17 -7.55
CA ARG A 36 -4.47 0.86 -6.22
C ARG A 36 -2.95 0.79 -6.20
N LEU A 37 -2.34 0.22 -7.25
CA LEU A 37 -0.88 0.19 -7.39
C LEU A 37 -0.30 1.59 -7.59
N GLN A 38 -1.01 2.48 -8.31
CA GLN A 38 -0.62 3.89 -8.40
C GLN A 38 -0.68 4.58 -7.04
N VAL A 39 -1.75 4.39 -6.27
CA VAL A 39 -1.88 4.93 -4.91
C VAL A 39 -0.76 4.41 -4.00
N MET A 40 -0.50 3.10 -4.07
CA MET A 40 0.58 2.46 -3.33
C MET A 40 1.94 3.07 -3.69
N ALA A 41 2.22 3.27 -4.98
CA ALA A 41 3.45 3.91 -5.44
C ALA A 41 3.56 5.37 -4.97
N GLU A 42 2.47 6.13 -4.96
CA GLU A 42 2.44 7.48 -4.41
C GLU A 42 2.77 7.50 -2.91
N ILE A 43 2.19 6.59 -2.12
CA ILE A 43 2.53 6.46 -0.69
C ILE A 43 4.00 6.08 -0.50
N LEU A 44 4.49 5.08 -1.24
CA LEU A 44 5.87 4.63 -1.10
C LEU A 44 6.88 5.69 -1.56
N ASN A 45 6.57 6.51 -2.57
CA ASN A 45 7.47 7.58 -2.99
C ASN A 45 7.81 8.55 -1.85
N ASP A 46 6.84 8.83 -0.97
CA ASP A 46 7.00 9.77 0.14
C ASP A 46 7.40 9.08 1.46
N PHE A 47 7.01 7.81 1.66
CA PHE A 47 7.09 7.13 2.96
C PHE A 47 7.79 5.77 2.93
N LEU A 48 8.50 5.39 1.85
CA LEU A 48 9.15 4.05 1.74
C LEU A 48 10.01 3.69 2.96
N GLU A 49 10.70 4.66 3.56
CA GLU A 49 11.55 4.42 4.72
C GLU A 49 10.78 3.93 5.96
N GLU A 50 9.47 4.20 6.03
CA GLU A 50 8.56 3.79 7.09
C GLU A 50 7.94 2.41 6.84
N TYR A 51 8.31 1.74 5.74
CA TYR A 51 7.87 0.40 5.42
C TYR A 51 9.04 -0.57 5.34
N GLU A 52 8.79 -1.80 5.79
CA GLU A 52 9.62 -2.96 5.56
C GLU A 52 8.97 -3.86 4.52
N TYR A 53 9.78 -4.50 3.69
CA TYR A 53 9.30 -5.40 2.65
C TYR A 53 10.31 -6.51 2.42
N ASP A 54 9.80 -7.69 2.10
CA ASP A 54 10.59 -8.79 1.59
C ASP A 54 10.27 -8.96 0.11
N ILE A 55 11.31 -8.97 -0.73
CA ILE A 55 11.17 -9.15 -2.18
C ILE A 55 10.55 -10.53 -2.48
N GLU A 56 10.76 -11.52 -1.62
CA GLU A 56 10.17 -12.85 -1.78
C GLU A 56 8.71 -12.91 -1.30
N ASP A 57 8.30 -12.05 -0.36
CA ASP A 57 6.92 -11.97 0.11
C ASP A 57 6.05 -11.16 -0.86
N LYS A 58 5.48 -11.89 -1.82
CA LYS A 58 4.59 -11.34 -2.84
C LYS A 58 3.18 -11.87 -2.71
N LEU A 59 2.23 -10.96 -2.85
CA LEU A 59 0.83 -11.26 -3.10
C LEU A 59 0.60 -11.46 -4.60
N LYS A 60 -0.10 -12.54 -4.98
CA LYS A 60 -0.59 -12.72 -6.35
C LYS A 60 -2.03 -12.26 -6.45
N ARG A 61 -2.30 -11.35 -7.39
CA ARG A 61 -3.64 -10.83 -7.71
C ARG A 61 -3.79 -10.80 -9.22
N GLU A 62 -4.70 -11.61 -9.74
CA GLU A 62 -4.94 -11.72 -11.19
C GLU A 62 -3.64 -11.91 -11.98
N ALA A 63 -3.24 -10.92 -12.79
CA ALA A 63 -2.01 -10.92 -13.60
C ALA A 63 -0.79 -10.31 -12.88
N TYR A 64 -0.95 -9.84 -11.65
CA TYR A 64 0.05 -9.08 -10.89
C TYR A 64 0.70 -9.90 -9.78
N SER A 65 2.00 -9.67 -9.59
CA SER A 65 2.77 -10.12 -8.43
C SER A 65 3.24 -8.89 -7.67
N ILE A 66 2.60 -8.64 -6.53
CA ILE A 66 2.71 -7.40 -5.76
C ILE A 66 3.53 -7.68 -4.52
N THR A 67 4.65 -7.00 -4.34
CA THR A 67 5.45 -7.11 -3.11
C THR A 67 4.68 -6.51 -1.95
N LYS A 68 4.68 -7.18 -0.80
CA LYS A 68 4.03 -6.67 0.41
C LYS A 68 4.94 -5.71 1.14
N PHE A 69 4.38 -4.55 1.52
CA PHE A 69 5.07 -3.53 2.31
C PHE A 69 4.33 -3.39 3.64
N PHE A 70 4.98 -3.73 4.73
CA PHE A 70 4.43 -3.63 6.08
C PHE A 70 4.95 -2.37 6.77
N PRO A 71 4.11 -1.66 7.54
CA PRO A 71 4.56 -0.51 8.32
C PRO A 71 5.60 -0.93 9.36
N LYS A 72 6.71 -0.19 9.48
CA LYS A 72 7.71 -0.40 10.52
C LYS A 72 7.16 0.10 11.86
N LYS A 73 7.11 -0.77 12.87
CA LYS A 73 6.73 -0.39 14.24
C LYS A 73 7.90 0.21 15.02
#